data_AF-A0A7K4GR85-F1
#
_entry.id   AF-A0A7K4GR85-F1
#
_cell.length_a   1.000
_cell.length_b   1.000
_cell.length_c   1.000
_cell.angle_alpha   90.00
_cell.angle_beta   90.00
_cell.angle_gamma   90.00
#
_symmetry.space_group_name_H-M   'P 1'
#
loop_
_entity.id
_entity.type
_entity.pdbx_description
1 polymer ?
#
loop_
_entity_poly.entity_id
_entity_poly.type
_entity_poly.pdbx_seq_one_letter_code
_entity_poly.pdbx_strand_id
1 'polypeptide(L)' 'MDIDGLIFNQVFGCPSLSKTYDKLKEKLKSELGIPAIVINFKKIGENLEQVKTRVEPFMEKLKSVE' A
#
# COMPACT_ATOMS: atom_id res chain seq x y z
N MET A 1 -5.61 11.45 14.34
CA MET A 1 -4.48 10.71 13.75
C MET A 1 -4.13 11.44 12.47
N ASP A 2 -2.88 11.88 12.36
CA ASP A 2 -2.36 12.61 11.20
C ASP A 2 -1.67 11.56 10.30
N ILE A 3 -2.35 11.15 9.23
CA ILE A 3 -1.91 10.05 8.35
C ILE A 3 -2.17 10.48 6.91
N ASP A 4 -1.10 10.64 6.13
CA ASP A 4 -1.18 11.05 4.73
C ASP A 4 -1.44 9.89 3.77
N GLY A 5 -1.10 8.66 4.18
CA GLY A 5 -1.25 7.48 3.34
C GLY A 5 -0.96 6.18 4.06
N LEU A 6 -1.35 5.06 3.45
CA LEU A 6 -1.15 3.73 4.01
C LEU A 6 -0.49 2.77 3.00
N ILE A 7 0.51 2.03 3.46
CA ILE A 7 1.18 0.99 2.67
C ILE A 7 0.89 -0.37 3.31
N PHE A 8 0.20 -1.24 2.59
CA PHE A 8 -0.01 -2.63 3.00
C PHE A 8 1.17 -3.50 2.57
N ASN A 9 1.76 -4.21 3.52
CA ASN A 9 2.73 -5.27 3.23
C ASN A 9 1.99 -6.62 3.14
N GLN A 10 1.80 -7.11 1.92
CA GLN A 10 1.16 -8.39 1.65
C GLN A 10 2.24 -9.46 1.37
N VAL A 11 2.45 -10.37 2.33
CA VAL A 11 3.31 -11.53 2.11
C VAL A 11 2.55 -12.60 1.31
N PHE A 12 3.20 -13.13 0.27
CA PHE A 12 2.67 -14.19 -0.58
C PHE A 12 2.34 -15.44 0.25
N GLY A 13 1.24 -16.12 -0.06
CA GLY A 13 0.79 -17.30 0.67
C GLY A 13 -0.14 -17.03 1.85
N CYS A 14 -0.64 -15.80 2.01
CA CYS A 14 -1.73 -15.48 2.94
C CYS A 14 -3.08 -15.30 2.19
N PRO A 15 -3.76 -16.39 1.79
CA PRO A 15 -4.97 -16.33 0.98
C PRO A 15 -6.14 -15.63 1.70
N SER A 16 -6.19 -15.71 3.03
CA SER A 16 -7.21 -15.08 3.88
C SER A 16 -7.26 -13.55 3.78
N LEU A 17 -6.17 -12.91 3.34
CA LEU A 17 -6.08 -11.44 3.29
C LEU A 17 -6.22 -10.87 1.86
N SER A 18 -6.14 -11.72 0.83
CA SER A 18 -6.12 -11.28 -0.58
C SER A 18 -7.29 -10.37 -0.97
N LYS A 19 -8.54 -10.77 -0.70
CA LYS A 19 -9.74 -9.95 -0.95
C LYS A 19 -9.99 -8.86 0.10
N THR A 20 -9.37 -8.98 1.26
CA THR A 20 -9.53 -8.04 2.37
C THR A 20 -8.81 -6.73 2.08
N TYR A 21 -7.63 -6.79 1.45
CA TYR A 21 -6.87 -5.58 1.09
C TYR A 21 -7.59 -4.70 0.08
N ASP A 22 -8.27 -5.28 -0.92
CA ASP A 22 -9.03 -4.51 -1.91
C ASP A 22 -10.19 -3.74 -1.24
N LYS A 23 -10.98 -4.43 -0.40
CA LYS A 23 -12.07 -3.81 0.36
C LYS A 23 -11.57 -2.74 1.33
N LEU A 24 -10.44 -3.00 2.00
CA LEU A 24 -9.87 -2.06 2.96
C LEU A 24 -9.33 -0.82 2.26
N LYS A 25 -8.64 -0.98 1.12
CA LYS A 25 -8.18 0.12 0.28
C LYS A 25 -9.34 0.96 -0.24
N GLU A 26 -10.45 0.33 -0.64
CA GLU A 26 -11.66 1.04 -1.06
C GLU A 26 -12.23 1.88 0.08
N LYS A 27 -12.40 1.29 1.27
CA LYS A 27 -12.90 2.00 2.46
C LYS A 27 -11.99 3.14 2.91
N LEU A 28 -10.67 2.94 2.91
CA LEU A 28 -9.71 4.02 3.23
C LEU A 28 -9.87 5.21 2.30
N LYS A 29 -10.07 4.94 1.00
CA LYS A 29 -10.28 6.00 0.02
C LYS A 29 -11.66 6.64 0.14
N SER A 30 -12.73 5.87 0.28
CA SER A 30 -14.11 6.38 0.24
C SER A 30 -14.59 6.98 1.55
N GLU A 31 -14.17 6.42 2.69
CA GLU A 31 -14.62 6.84 4.02
C GLU A 31 -13.63 7.83 4.67
N LEU A 32 -12.33 7.67 4.42
CA LEU A 32 -11.28 8.44 5.11
C LEU A 32 -10.50 9.38 4.18
N GLY A 33 -10.66 9.28 2.86
CA GLY A 33 -9.87 10.06 1.90
C GLY A 33 -8.39 9.69 1.86
N ILE A 34 -7.97 8.64 2.58
CA ILE A 34 -6.57 8.25 2.73
C ILE A 34 -6.16 7.39 1.53
N PRO A 35 -5.17 7.81 0.73
CA PRO A 35 -4.65 6.99 -0.35
C PRO A 35 -3.88 5.78 0.21
N ALA A 36 -4.05 4.62 -0.43
CA ALA A 36 -3.37 3.40 -0.01
C ALA A 36 -2.84 2.55 -1.18
N ILE A 37 -1.73 1.86 -0.95
CA ILE A 37 -1.11 0.92 -1.90
C ILE A 37 -0.82 -0.42 -1.23
N VAL A 38 -0.63 -1.46 -2.05
CA VAL A 38 -0.24 -2.80 -1.61
C VAL A 38 1.09 -3.16 -2.23
N ILE A 39 2.04 -3.57 -1.38
CA ILE A 39 3.33 -4.12 -1.77
C ILE A 39 3.31 -5.61 -1.49
N ASN A 40 3.59 -6.41 -2.52
CA ASN A 40 3.62 -7.85 -2.40
C ASN A 40 5.06 -8.34 -2.20
N PHE A 41 5.29 -9.16 -1.19
CA PHE A 41 6.57 -9.82 -0.96
C PHE A 41 6.41 -11.32 -1.06
N LYS A 42 7.18 -11.98 -1.93
CA LYS A 42 7.35 -13.44 -1.85
C LYS A 42 8.16 -13.82 -0.60
N LYS A 43 9.17 -13.00 -0.30
CA LYS A 43 9.98 -13.00 0.92
C LYS A 43 10.42 -11.57 1.19
N ILE A 44 10.31 -11.11 2.43
CA ILE A 44 10.69 -9.74 2.81
C ILE A 44 12.21 -9.59 2.60
N GLY A 45 12.63 -8.49 1.97
CA GLY A 45 14.03 -8.24 1.60
C GLY A 45 14.40 -8.67 0.19
N GLU A 46 13.54 -9.41 -0.53
CA GLU A 46 13.71 -9.72 -1.95
C GLU A 46 12.90 -8.77 -2.84
N ASN A 47 13.26 -8.68 -4.13
CA ASN A 47 12.59 -7.83 -5.14
C ASN A 47 12.53 -6.33 -4.80
N LEU A 48 13.58 -5.81 -4.16
CA LEU A 48 13.65 -4.42 -3.69
C LEU A 48 13.42 -3.39 -4.81
N GLU A 49 13.89 -3.65 -6.04
CA GLU A 49 13.65 -2.75 -7.18
C GLU A 49 12.15 -2.66 -7.54
N GLN A 50 11.43 -3.78 -7.49
CA GLN A 50 9.98 -3.78 -7.73
C GLN A 50 9.21 -3.07 -6.60
N VAL A 51 9.69 -3.18 -5.37
CA VAL A 51 9.13 -2.43 -4.25
C VAL A 51 9.36 -0.93 -4.45
N LYS A 52 10.60 -0.55 -4.78
CA LYS A 52 11.02 0.84 -5.01
C LYS A 52 10.18 1.52 -6.08
N THR A 53 9.99 0.87 -7.23
CA THR A 53 9.16 1.38 -8.33
C THR A 53 7.69 1.59 -7.98
N ARG A 54 7.18 0.99 -6.89
CA ARG A 54 5.81 1.21 -6.39
C ARG A 54 5.75 2.24 -5.27
N VAL A 55 6.74 2.23 -4.37
CA VAL A 55 6.75 3.11 -3.19
C VAL A 55 7.16 4.53 -3.59
N GLU A 56 8.17 4.72 -4.44
CA GLU A 56 8.63 6.08 -4.80
C GLU A 56 7.51 6.95 -5.39
N PRO A 57 6.76 6.52 -6.42
CA PRO A 57 5.68 7.33 -6.98
C PRO A 57 4.56 7.61 -5.97
N PHE A 58 4.31 6.68 -5.05
CA PHE A 58 3.32 6.86 -4.00
C PHE A 58 3.75 7.94 -3.01
N MET A 59 5.01 7.89 -2.56
CA MET A 59 5.57 8.89 -1.65
C MET A 59 5.64 10.28 -2.30
N GLU A 60 6.03 10.37 -3.57
CA GLU A 60 6.02 11.65 -4.30
C GLU A 60 4.62 12.25 -4.40
N LYS A 61 3.60 11.41 -4.60
CA LYS A 61 2.20 11.84 -4.58
C LYS A 61 1.80 12.41 -3.22
N LEU A 62 2.27 11.84 -2.11
CA LEU A 62 1.96 12.35 -0.77
C LEU A 62 2.62 13.70 -0.50
N LYS A 63 3.85 13.92 -0.97
CA LYS A 63 4.53 15.22 -0.85
C LYS A 63 3.87 16.32 -1.69
N SER A 64 3.28 15.97 -2.83
CA SER A 64 2.66 16.93 -3.75
C SER A 64 1.28 17.43 -3.29
N VAL A 65 0.82 17.04 -2.09
CA VAL A 65 -0.47 17.44 -1.50
C VAL A 65 -0.32 18.67 -0.58
N GLU A 66 0.87 19.29 -0.53
CA GLU A 66 1.10 20.61 0.09
C GLU A 66 0.55 21.79 -0.71
#